data_AF-A0A4C1SWK8-F1
#
_entry.id   AF-A0A4C1SWK8-F1
#
_cell.length_a   1.000
_cell.length_b   1.000
_cell.length_c   1.000
_cell.angle_alpha   90.00
_cell.angle_beta   90.00
_cell.angle_gamma   90.00
#
_symmetry.space_group_name_H-M   'P 1'
#
loop_
_entity.id
_entity.type
_entity.pdbx_description
1 polymer ?
#
loop_
_entity_poly.entity_id
_entity_poly.type
_entity_poly.pdbx_seq_one_letter_code
_entity_poly.pdbx_strand_id
1 'polypeptide(L)'
;MEKPLNKTLQRGEDSQLDQILSAFGTVAEHCLPSLLRALFGWLERQMQDSLQLSEQAKSLIMIKNKSIIYIVSGSGAGTETVERSCEELQAEKRDLAVEFLSCLALIEVLKQLPFHPGHEDLVHYIENVAFKRFNYKEGLQSNPNAANVHIIADLYAEVIGVLAQSRFASVKKRFTAELKELKNREPSPHTTQSIISLLMGMKFFRVKMVPIEEFEASFQFLQECAQYFLEVKDKDIRHALAGLFVEILVPVAATVKNEVNVSCLKNFVEMLYSPHWMLVPNQSIGWRYSL
;
A
#
# COMPACT_ATOMS: atom_id res chain seq x y z
N MET A 1 9.89 -17.29 -17.37
CA MET A 1 9.41 -16.25 -16.42
C MET A 1 8.50 -16.91 -15.42
N GLU A 2 8.84 -16.88 -14.13
CA GLU A 2 7.97 -17.39 -13.08
C GLU A 2 6.72 -16.50 -12.95
N LYS A 3 5.58 -17.08 -12.57
CA LYS A 3 4.31 -16.36 -12.43
C LYS A 3 4.36 -15.37 -11.24
N PRO A 4 3.73 -14.20 -11.35
CA PRO A 4 3.57 -13.27 -10.23
C PRO A 4 2.68 -13.89 -9.13
N LEU A 5 2.88 -13.44 -7.88
CA LEU A 5 2.24 -14.02 -6.70
C LEU A 5 0.70 -13.99 -6.75
N ASN A 6 0.12 -12.94 -7.32
CA ASN A 6 -1.34 -12.82 -7.45
C ASN A 6 -1.97 -13.91 -8.34
N LYS A 7 -1.23 -14.50 -9.28
CA LYS A 7 -1.76 -15.61 -10.10
C LYS A 7 -1.76 -16.96 -9.38
N THR A 8 -1.42 -16.99 -8.10
CA THR A 8 -1.30 -18.24 -7.33
C THR A 8 -1.87 -18.11 -5.93
N LEU A 9 -1.76 -16.94 -5.31
CA LEU A 9 -2.17 -16.72 -3.92
C LEU A 9 -3.37 -15.77 -3.77
N GLN A 10 -3.94 -15.25 -4.86
CA GLN A 10 -5.05 -14.31 -4.79
C GLN A 10 -6.34 -15.00 -4.29
N ARG A 11 -7.20 -14.23 -3.59
CA ARG A 11 -8.51 -14.72 -3.14
C ARG A 11 -9.29 -15.33 -4.30
N GLY A 12 -9.91 -16.49 -4.07
CA GLY A 12 -10.67 -17.22 -5.07
C GLY A 12 -9.86 -18.18 -5.94
N GLU A 13 -8.52 -18.13 -5.89
CA GLU A 13 -7.66 -19.07 -6.64
C GLU A 13 -7.41 -20.38 -5.85
N ASP A 14 -7.41 -20.33 -4.51
CA ASP A 14 -7.22 -21.48 -3.63
C ASP A 14 -8.31 -21.51 -2.54
N SER A 15 -9.24 -22.46 -2.67
CA SER A 15 -10.37 -22.61 -1.75
C SER A 15 -9.98 -23.03 -0.34
N GLN A 16 -8.85 -23.74 -0.16
CA GLN A 16 -8.36 -24.10 1.17
C GLN A 16 -7.78 -22.88 1.88
N LEU A 17 -6.99 -22.08 1.16
CA LEU A 17 -6.48 -20.82 1.68
C LEU A 17 -7.62 -19.87 2.06
N ASP A 18 -8.64 -19.73 1.20
CA ASP A 18 -9.80 -18.89 1.48
C ASP A 18 -10.58 -19.37 2.72
N GLN A 19 -10.73 -20.68 2.91
CA GLN A 19 -11.35 -21.25 4.12
C GLN A 19 -10.54 -20.93 5.38
N ILE A 20 -9.21 -21.02 5.31
CA ILE A 20 -8.32 -20.68 6.43
C ILE A 20 -8.45 -19.19 6.77
N LEU A 21 -8.44 -18.31 5.77
CA LEU A 21 -8.61 -16.87 5.98
C LEU A 21 -9.97 -16.57 6.63
N SER A 22 -11.06 -17.16 6.13
CA SER A 22 -12.39 -17.04 6.72
C SER A 22 -12.44 -17.53 8.18
N ALA A 23 -11.77 -18.64 8.49
CA ALA A 23 -11.64 -19.14 9.85
C ALA A 23 -10.88 -18.15 10.75
N PHE A 24 -9.81 -17.52 10.26
CA PHE A 24 -9.12 -16.44 10.99
C PHE A 24 -10.05 -15.26 11.28
N GLY A 25 -10.86 -14.84 10.29
CA GLY A 25 -11.86 -13.79 10.46
C GLY A 25 -12.88 -14.11 11.55
N THR A 26 -13.35 -15.36 11.60
CA THR A 26 -14.30 -15.85 12.61
C THR A 26 -13.66 -15.88 14.00
N VAL A 27 -12.43 -16.41 14.12
CA VAL A 27 -11.69 -16.47 15.39
C VAL A 27 -11.37 -15.07 15.91
N ALA A 28 -11.11 -14.11 15.02
CA ALA A 28 -10.82 -12.73 15.38
C ALA A 28 -11.97 -12.05 16.14
N GLU A 29 -13.22 -12.47 15.96
CA GLU A 29 -14.36 -11.96 16.73
C GLU A 29 -14.13 -12.06 18.24
N HIS A 30 -13.47 -13.13 18.68
CA HIS A 30 -13.25 -13.41 20.10
C HIS A 30 -11.86 -13.02 20.61
N CYS A 31 -10.84 -13.03 19.75
CA CYS A 31 -9.46 -12.86 20.20
C CYS A 31 -8.55 -12.10 19.23
N LEU A 32 -9.11 -11.12 18.49
CA LEU A 32 -8.36 -10.29 17.54
C LEU A 32 -6.99 -9.80 18.05
N PRO A 33 -6.84 -9.23 19.26
CA PRO A 33 -5.55 -8.69 19.69
C PRO A 33 -4.49 -9.78 19.85
N SER A 34 -4.88 -10.96 20.33
CA SER A 34 -3.98 -12.11 20.46
C SER A 34 -3.63 -12.67 19.08
N LEU A 35 -4.60 -12.75 18.17
CA LEU A 35 -4.39 -13.20 16.80
C LEU A 35 -3.44 -12.28 16.03
N LEU A 36 -3.60 -10.96 16.15
CA LEU A 36 -2.71 -9.97 15.55
C LEU A 36 -1.29 -10.08 16.10
N ARG A 37 -1.12 -10.21 17.43
CA ARG A 37 0.21 -10.43 18.02
C ARG A 37 0.87 -11.71 17.52
N ALA A 38 0.10 -12.79 17.40
CA ALA A 38 0.60 -14.05 16.85
C ALA A 38 0.99 -13.90 15.37
N LEU A 39 0.17 -13.21 14.56
CA LEU A 39 0.45 -12.95 13.14
C LEU A 39 1.70 -12.08 12.96
N PHE A 40 1.87 -11.03 13.77
CA PHE A 40 3.06 -10.18 13.72
C PHE A 40 4.30 -10.95 14.15
N GLY A 41 4.22 -11.72 15.24
CA GLY A 41 5.31 -12.58 15.68
C GLY A 41 5.68 -13.64 14.65
N TRP A 42 4.70 -14.16 13.90
CA TRP A 42 4.96 -15.07 12.77
C TRP A 42 5.66 -14.35 11.62
N LEU A 43 5.15 -13.18 11.20
CA LEU A 43 5.72 -12.37 10.13
C LEU A 43 7.19 -12.02 10.43
N GLU A 44 7.46 -11.51 11.63
CA GLU A 44 8.82 -11.14 12.06
C GLU A 44 9.78 -12.34 12.03
N ARG A 45 9.34 -13.51 12.53
CA ARG A 45 10.15 -14.74 12.48
C ARG A 45 10.46 -15.17 11.05
N GLN A 46 9.47 -15.16 10.17
CA GLN A 46 9.68 -15.50 8.75
C GLN A 46 10.69 -14.56 8.07
N MET A 47 10.63 -13.26 8.38
CA MET A 47 11.58 -12.28 7.85
C MET A 47 12.99 -12.46 8.44
N GLN A 48 13.13 -12.80 9.71
CA GLN A 48 14.42 -13.08 10.35
C GLN A 48 15.09 -14.34 9.81
N ASP A 49 14.32 -15.42 9.64
CA ASP A 49 14.82 -16.68 9.06
C ASP A 49 15.38 -16.43 7.64
N SER A 50 14.77 -15.51 6.89
CA SER A 50 15.24 -15.13 5.56
C SER A 50 16.58 -14.40 5.56
N LEU A 51 16.74 -13.45 6.48
CA LEU A 51 18.00 -12.72 6.65
C LEU A 51 19.14 -13.67 7.03
N GLN A 52 18.91 -14.60 7.96
CA GLN A 52 19.91 -15.58 8.38
C GLN A 52 20.33 -16.52 7.25
N LEU A 53 19.37 -16.99 6.45
CA LEU A 53 19.64 -17.82 5.26
C LEU A 53 20.44 -17.06 4.20
N SER A 54 20.13 -15.77 3.98
CA SER A 54 20.88 -14.91 3.05
C SER A 54 22.31 -14.66 3.53
N GLU A 55 22.52 -14.40 4.82
CA GLU A 55 23.85 -14.22 5.41
C GLU A 55 24.70 -15.50 5.37
N GLN A 56 24.10 -16.67 5.64
CA GLN A 56 24.78 -17.96 5.51
C GLN A 56 25.17 -18.26 4.05
N ALA A 57 24.26 -18.01 3.09
CA ALA A 57 24.55 -18.18 1.67
C ALA A 57 25.70 -17.25 1.21
N LYS A 58 25.70 -15.99 1.64
CA LYS A 58 26.80 -15.03 1.38
C LYS A 58 28.13 -15.49 1.97
N SER A 59 28.12 -16.05 3.19
CA SER A 59 29.30 -16.62 3.82
C SER A 59 29.87 -17.80 3.03
N LEU A 60 29.00 -18.71 2.57
CA LEU A 60 29.39 -19.86 1.75
C LEU A 60 29.94 -19.44 0.37
N ILE A 61 29.33 -18.45 -0.28
CA ILE A 61 29.82 -17.87 -1.54
C ILE A 61 31.17 -17.19 -1.33
N MET A 62 31.34 -16.43 -0.24
CA MET A 62 32.61 -15.80 0.11
C MET A 62 33.73 -16.83 0.33
N ILE A 63 33.42 -17.96 0.98
CA ILE A 63 34.35 -19.10 1.14
C ILE A 63 34.69 -19.72 -0.22
N LYS A 64 33.70 -19.89 -1.10
CA LYS A 64 33.86 -20.47 -2.45
C LYS A 64 34.67 -19.56 -3.39
N ASN A 65 34.47 -18.24 -3.32
CA ASN A 65 35.24 -17.27 -4.08
C ASN A 65 36.69 -17.20 -3.58
N LYS A 66 36.92 -17.33 -2.27
CA LYS A 66 38.28 -17.48 -1.71
C LYS A 66 38.98 -18.74 -2.21
N SER A 67 38.29 -19.86 -2.34
CA SER A 67 38.90 -21.10 -2.86
C SER A 67 39.13 -21.07 -4.38
N ILE A 68 38.35 -20.29 -5.15
CA ILE A 68 38.58 -20.06 -6.59
C ILE A 68 39.80 -19.13 -6.84
N ILE A 69 40.04 -18.13 -5.98
CA ILE A 69 41.21 -17.23 -6.09
C ILE A 69 42.54 -17.99 -5.96
N TYR A 70 42.58 -19.10 -5.22
CA TYR A 70 43.79 -19.95 -5.15
C TYR A 70 44.00 -20.83 -6.39
N ILE A 71 43.04 -20.91 -7.33
CA ILE A 71 43.13 -21.75 -8.53
C ILE A 71 43.36 -20.90 -9.80
N VAL A 72 42.89 -19.65 -9.84
CA VAL A 72 43.00 -18.77 -11.02
C VAL A 72 43.72 -17.47 -10.68
N SER A 73 45.04 -17.54 -10.55
CA SER A 73 45.91 -16.36 -10.66
C SER A 73 46.27 -16.16 -12.13
N GLY A 74 45.42 -15.46 -12.87
CA GLY A 74 45.66 -15.15 -14.28
C GLY A 74 44.56 -14.29 -14.93
N SER A 75 44.75 -12.97 -14.84
CA SER A 75 44.24 -11.92 -15.75
C SER A 75 42.74 -11.59 -15.77
N GLY A 76 42.45 -10.29 -15.53
CA GLY A 76 41.25 -9.61 -16.04
C GLY A 76 40.38 -8.96 -14.96
N ALA A 77 40.79 -7.76 -14.49
CA ALA A 77 39.92 -6.90 -13.69
C ALA A 77 38.81 -6.30 -14.57
N GLY A 78 37.73 -7.06 -14.76
CA GLY A 78 36.44 -6.52 -15.21
C GLY A 78 35.73 -5.89 -14.02
N THR A 79 35.18 -4.70 -14.21
CA THR A 79 34.25 -4.06 -13.27
C THR A 79 33.06 -4.97 -13.01
N GLU A 80 33.08 -5.69 -11.89
CA GLU A 80 31.93 -6.48 -11.42
C GLU A 80 30.84 -5.50 -10.98
N THR A 81 29.90 -5.20 -11.89
CA THR A 81 28.55 -4.86 -11.47
C THR A 81 28.05 -6.03 -10.64
N VAL A 82 27.84 -5.83 -9.35
CA VAL A 82 27.32 -6.86 -8.43
C VAL A 82 25.92 -7.24 -8.91
N GLU A 83 25.85 -8.22 -9.82
CA GLU A 83 24.61 -8.85 -10.22
C GLU A 83 24.03 -9.53 -8.99
N ARG A 84 22.82 -9.12 -8.61
CA ARG A 84 22.10 -9.68 -7.46
C ARG A 84 21.94 -11.19 -7.70
N SER A 85 22.37 -12.01 -6.75
CA SER A 85 22.42 -13.47 -6.95
C SER A 85 21.01 -14.03 -7.14
N CYS A 86 20.87 -15.10 -7.93
CA CYS A 86 19.61 -15.82 -8.10
C CYS A 86 19.00 -16.23 -6.75
N GLU A 87 19.84 -16.60 -5.78
CA GLU A 87 19.44 -16.96 -4.41
C GLU A 87 18.85 -15.76 -3.65
N GLU A 88 19.39 -14.56 -3.82
CA GLU A 88 18.87 -13.34 -3.20
C GLU A 88 17.51 -12.93 -3.78
N LEU A 89 17.33 -13.09 -5.09
CA LEU A 89 16.06 -12.83 -5.77
C LEU A 89 14.97 -13.82 -5.34
N GLN A 90 15.33 -15.10 -5.13
CA GLN A 90 14.41 -16.11 -4.61
C GLN A 90 14.04 -15.86 -3.14
N ALA A 91 15.01 -15.48 -2.30
CA ALA A 91 14.75 -15.11 -0.91
C ALA A 91 13.82 -13.89 -0.82
N GLU A 92 14.07 -12.84 -1.61
CA GLU A 92 13.18 -11.67 -1.68
C GLU A 92 11.77 -12.07 -2.14
N LYS A 93 11.65 -12.97 -3.13
CA LYS A 93 10.35 -13.46 -3.58
C LYS A 93 9.60 -14.24 -2.50
N ARG A 94 10.29 -15.04 -1.69
CA ARG A 94 9.70 -15.73 -0.53
C ARG A 94 9.19 -14.72 0.48
N ASP A 95 9.98 -13.69 0.80
CA ASP A 95 9.58 -12.67 1.77
C ASP A 95 8.34 -11.92 1.29
N LEU A 96 8.28 -11.58 0.00
CA LEU A 96 7.08 -11.01 -0.61
C LEU A 96 5.87 -11.95 -0.53
N ALA A 97 6.05 -13.27 -0.67
CA ALA A 97 4.97 -14.24 -0.51
C ALA A 97 4.46 -14.33 0.94
N VAL A 98 5.36 -14.26 1.92
CA VAL A 98 5.00 -14.21 3.35
C VAL A 98 4.18 -12.95 3.64
N GLU A 99 4.63 -11.80 3.15
CA GLU A 99 3.89 -10.54 3.28
C GLU A 99 2.53 -10.60 2.58
N PHE A 100 2.46 -11.23 1.41
CA PHE A 100 1.20 -11.43 0.69
C PHE A 100 0.17 -12.13 1.59
N LEU A 101 0.54 -13.27 2.17
CA LEU A 101 -0.31 -14.05 3.06
C LEU A 101 -0.67 -13.26 4.33
N SER A 102 0.30 -12.55 4.90
CA SER A 102 0.06 -11.68 6.05
C SER A 102 -0.96 -10.59 5.74
N CYS A 103 -0.89 -9.96 4.57
CA CYS A 103 -1.85 -8.94 4.16
C CYS A 103 -3.25 -9.52 3.98
N LEU A 104 -3.37 -10.70 3.35
CA LEU A 104 -4.67 -11.36 3.21
C LEU A 104 -5.29 -11.67 4.57
N ALA A 105 -4.50 -12.20 5.51
CA ALA A 105 -4.97 -12.44 6.87
C ALA A 105 -5.37 -11.14 7.57
N LEU A 106 -4.57 -10.07 7.45
CA LEU A 106 -4.88 -8.77 8.03
C LEU A 106 -6.19 -8.18 7.49
N ILE A 107 -6.39 -8.20 6.18
CA ILE A 107 -7.62 -7.68 5.56
C ILE A 107 -8.85 -8.41 6.11
N GLU A 108 -8.75 -9.71 6.37
CA GLU A 108 -9.86 -10.49 6.91
C GLU A 108 -10.11 -10.18 8.39
N VAL A 109 -9.08 -10.24 9.25
CA VAL A 109 -9.24 -10.08 10.70
C VAL A 109 -9.54 -8.64 11.11
N LEU A 110 -9.04 -7.64 10.38
CA LEU A 110 -9.23 -6.22 10.73
C LEU A 110 -10.68 -5.76 10.59
N LYS A 111 -11.54 -6.50 9.88
CA LYS A 111 -12.99 -6.25 9.86
C LYS A 111 -13.60 -6.31 11.26
N GLN A 112 -13.00 -7.08 12.17
CA GLN A 112 -13.47 -7.21 13.56
C GLN A 112 -12.93 -6.13 14.50
N LEU A 113 -11.99 -5.29 14.05
CA LEU A 113 -11.37 -4.25 14.89
C LEU A 113 -12.34 -3.24 15.54
N PRO A 114 -13.49 -2.85 14.94
CA PRO A 114 -14.47 -2.01 15.63
C PRO A 114 -14.94 -2.57 16.98
N PHE A 115 -14.96 -3.89 17.13
CA PHE A 115 -15.43 -4.58 18.34
C PHE A 115 -14.35 -4.75 19.41
N HIS A 116 -13.10 -4.32 19.14
CA HIS A 116 -11.95 -4.46 20.04
C HIS A 116 -11.28 -3.10 20.28
N PRO A 117 -11.79 -2.28 21.23
CA PRO A 117 -11.21 -0.98 21.56
C PRO A 117 -9.89 -1.11 22.35
N GLY A 118 -9.01 -0.10 22.28
CA GLY A 118 -7.87 0.04 23.20
C GLY A 118 -6.54 -0.62 22.78
N HIS A 119 -6.36 -0.93 21.49
CA HIS A 119 -5.16 -1.61 20.95
C HIS A 119 -4.37 -0.75 19.95
N GLU A 120 -4.12 0.51 20.31
CA GLU A 120 -3.44 1.47 19.45
C GLU A 120 -1.98 1.09 19.14
N ASP A 121 -1.34 0.28 19.99
CA ASP A 121 -0.03 -0.32 19.74
C ASP A 121 -0.04 -1.19 18.47
N LEU A 122 -1.08 -2.03 18.32
CA LEU A 122 -1.24 -2.91 17.16
C LEU A 122 -1.61 -2.11 15.90
N VAL A 123 -2.44 -1.07 16.06
CA VAL A 123 -2.80 -0.15 14.97
C VAL A 123 -1.56 0.55 14.42
N HIS A 124 -0.74 1.14 15.31
CA HIS A 124 0.50 1.80 14.91
C HIS A 124 1.50 0.83 14.28
N TYR A 125 1.57 -0.43 14.74
CA TYR A 125 2.42 -1.43 14.10
C TYR A 125 2.00 -1.67 12.64
N ILE A 126 0.71 -1.87 12.38
CA ILE A 126 0.17 -2.07 11.03
C ILE A 126 0.48 -0.85 10.15
N GLU A 127 0.20 0.36 10.65
CA GLU A 127 0.50 1.60 9.94
C GLU A 127 2.00 1.69 9.59
N ASN A 128 2.89 1.42 10.55
CA ASN A 128 4.32 1.49 10.32
C ASN A 128 4.80 0.51 9.26
N VAL A 129 4.28 -0.72 9.22
CA VAL A 129 4.65 -1.71 8.20
C VAL A 129 4.10 -1.31 6.83
N ALA A 130 2.84 -0.88 6.75
CA ALA A 130 2.19 -0.49 5.50
C ALA A 130 2.84 0.76 4.88
N PHE A 131 3.06 1.82 5.66
CA PHE A 131 3.63 3.08 5.13
C PHE A 131 5.08 2.91 4.67
N LYS A 132 5.85 2.00 5.29
CA LYS A 132 7.18 1.62 4.77
C LYS A 132 7.12 1.04 3.35
N ARG A 133 6.01 0.38 2.98
CA ARG A 133 5.80 -0.19 1.64
C ARG A 133 5.36 0.84 0.62
N PHE A 134 4.82 1.97 1.06
CA PHE A 134 4.48 3.11 0.18
C PHE A 134 5.66 4.00 -0.15
N ASN A 135 6.78 3.87 0.57
CA ASN A 135 8.00 4.60 0.25
C ASN A 135 8.51 4.21 -1.14
N TYR A 136 8.65 5.21 -2.01
CA TYR A 136 9.27 5.03 -3.30
C TYR A 136 10.73 4.57 -3.13
N LYS A 137 11.12 3.59 -3.96
CA LYS A 137 12.48 3.05 -4.00
C LYS A 137 13.03 3.20 -5.40
N GLU A 138 14.14 3.94 -5.50
CA GLU A 138 14.86 4.12 -6.76
C GLU A 138 15.39 2.76 -7.27
N GLY A 139 15.35 2.55 -8.59
CA GLY A 139 15.75 1.27 -9.19
C GLY A 139 14.74 0.12 -9.00
N LEU A 140 13.55 0.37 -8.43
CA LEU A 140 12.55 -0.70 -8.30
C LEU A 140 12.14 -1.27 -9.66
N GLN A 141 12.07 -0.44 -10.72
CA GLN A 141 11.67 -0.88 -12.06
C GLN A 141 12.65 -1.88 -12.70
N SER A 142 13.94 -1.85 -12.32
CA SER A 142 14.93 -2.82 -12.79
C SER A 142 14.99 -4.08 -11.91
N ASN A 143 14.25 -4.13 -10.79
CA ASN A 143 14.16 -5.30 -9.94
C ASN A 143 13.32 -6.40 -10.62
N PRO A 144 13.83 -7.64 -10.80
CA PRO A 144 13.05 -8.77 -11.32
C PRO A 144 11.75 -9.06 -10.54
N ASN A 145 11.71 -8.70 -9.26
CA ASN A 145 10.54 -8.84 -8.38
C ASN A 145 9.63 -7.60 -8.34
N ALA A 146 9.88 -6.55 -9.15
CA ALA A 146 9.13 -5.29 -9.11
C ALA A 146 7.61 -5.47 -9.13
N ALA A 147 7.11 -6.35 -10.00
CA ALA A 147 5.68 -6.63 -10.11
C ALA A 147 5.09 -7.15 -8.78
N ASN A 148 5.81 -8.07 -8.11
CA ASN A 148 5.38 -8.57 -6.80
C ASN A 148 5.45 -7.48 -5.73
N VAL A 149 6.48 -6.63 -5.75
CA VAL A 149 6.59 -5.48 -4.81
C VAL A 149 5.38 -4.53 -4.96
N HIS A 150 4.98 -4.22 -6.20
CA HIS A 150 3.79 -3.40 -6.45
C HIS A 150 2.50 -4.08 -5.97
N ILE A 151 2.36 -5.38 -6.18
CA ILE A 151 1.22 -6.17 -5.66
C ILE A 151 1.17 -6.10 -4.13
N ILE A 152 2.31 -6.22 -3.44
CA ILE A 152 2.37 -6.13 -1.98
C ILE A 152 2.03 -4.71 -1.49
N ALA A 153 2.51 -3.67 -2.16
CA ALA A 153 2.12 -2.30 -1.86
C ALA A 153 0.60 -2.10 -2.00
N ASP A 154 -0.01 -2.66 -3.05
CA ASP A 154 -1.46 -2.63 -3.24
C ASP A 154 -2.23 -3.38 -2.15
N LEU A 155 -1.73 -4.54 -1.72
CA LEU A 155 -2.34 -5.27 -0.59
C LEU A 155 -2.23 -4.49 0.72
N TYR A 156 -1.11 -3.82 0.99
CA TYR A 156 -0.99 -2.95 2.16
C TYR A 156 -1.88 -1.70 2.06
N ALA A 157 -2.12 -1.18 0.86
CA ALA A 157 -3.10 -0.13 0.64
C ALA A 157 -4.53 -0.62 1.00
N GLU A 158 -4.87 -1.87 0.66
CA GLU A 158 -6.15 -2.49 1.08
C GLU A 158 -6.21 -2.68 2.60
N VAL A 159 -5.13 -3.15 3.24
CA VAL A 159 -5.01 -3.24 4.71
C VAL A 159 -5.29 -1.88 5.36
N ILE A 160 -4.69 -0.80 4.86
CA ILE A 160 -4.94 0.56 5.37
C ILE A 160 -6.38 1.00 5.11
N GLY A 161 -6.95 0.67 3.95
CA GLY A 161 -8.36 0.94 3.64
C GLY A 161 -9.33 0.29 4.63
N VAL A 162 -9.09 -0.97 5.00
CA VAL A 162 -9.89 -1.69 6.00
C VAL A 162 -9.64 -1.13 7.41
N LEU A 163 -8.39 -0.88 7.78
CA LEU A 163 -8.03 -0.28 9.07
C LEU A 163 -8.71 1.07 9.28
N ALA A 164 -8.77 1.89 8.22
CA ALA A 164 -9.42 3.20 8.25
C ALA A 164 -10.92 3.13 8.56
N GLN A 165 -11.61 2.01 8.31
CA GLN A 165 -13.02 1.85 8.71
C GLN A 165 -13.23 1.94 10.22
N SER A 166 -12.20 1.61 11.00
CA SER A 166 -12.27 1.56 12.47
C SER A 166 -11.39 2.60 13.15
N ARG A 167 -10.33 3.05 12.46
CA ARG A 167 -9.26 3.90 12.99
C ARG A 167 -8.93 5.05 12.04
N PHE A 168 -9.96 5.63 11.43
CA PHE A 168 -9.82 6.70 10.42
C PHE A 168 -8.93 7.86 10.90
N ALA A 169 -9.13 8.34 12.13
CA ALA A 169 -8.36 9.47 12.66
C ALA A 169 -6.84 9.18 12.74
N SER A 170 -6.45 7.95 13.09
CA SER A 170 -5.05 7.54 13.14
C SER A 170 -4.45 7.49 11.73
N VAL A 171 -5.12 6.80 10.81
CA VAL A 171 -4.68 6.69 9.41
C VAL A 171 -4.58 8.06 8.74
N LYS A 172 -5.60 8.92 8.90
CA LYS A 172 -5.59 10.31 8.41
C LYS A 172 -4.38 11.06 8.95
N LYS A 173 -4.16 11.03 10.26
CA LYS A 173 -3.03 11.71 10.91
C LYS A 173 -1.69 11.23 10.35
N ARG A 174 -1.52 9.91 10.18
CA ARG A 174 -0.29 9.33 9.62
C ARG A 174 -0.07 9.78 8.18
N PHE A 175 -1.08 9.63 7.32
CA PHE A 175 -1.00 10.04 5.92
C PHE A 175 -0.70 11.54 5.77
N THR A 176 -1.40 12.40 6.50
CA THR A 176 -1.19 13.85 6.43
C THR A 176 0.22 14.24 6.89
N ALA A 177 0.78 13.56 7.89
CA ALA A 177 2.15 13.78 8.35
C ALA A 177 3.18 13.43 7.26
N GLU A 178 3.06 12.24 6.65
CA GLU A 178 3.94 11.77 5.56
C GLU A 178 3.84 12.67 4.33
N LEU A 179 2.62 13.04 3.92
CA LEU A 179 2.40 13.92 2.77
C LEU A 179 3.01 15.30 3.02
N LYS A 180 2.85 15.85 4.23
CA LYS A 180 3.45 17.13 4.61
C LYS A 180 4.97 17.06 4.60
N GLU A 181 5.55 15.96 5.08
CA GLU A 181 6.99 15.76 5.02
C GLU A 181 7.50 15.76 3.57
N LEU A 182 6.86 14.99 2.68
CA LEU A 182 7.23 14.94 1.27
C LEU A 182 7.06 16.29 0.56
N LYS A 183 6.00 17.05 0.87
CA LYS A 183 5.76 18.39 0.33
C LYS A 183 6.83 19.41 0.74
N ASN A 184 7.48 19.20 1.88
CA ASN A 184 8.54 20.09 2.38
C ASN A 184 9.92 19.76 1.78
N ARG A 185 10.06 18.63 1.08
CA ARG A 185 11.30 18.28 0.37
C ARG A 185 11.43 19.07 -0.92
N GLU A 186 12.67 19.18 -1.42
CA GLU A 186 12.93 19.82 -2.70
C GLU A 186 12.17 19.11 -3.83
N PRO A 187 11.46 19.86 -4.71
CA PRO A 187 10.80 19.28 -5.87
C PRO A 187 11.80 18.57 -6.77
N SER A 188 11.60 17.27 -6.97
CA SER A 188 12.43 16.42 -7.81
C SER A 188 11.59 15.25 -8.35
N PRO A 189 12.03 14.57 -9.43
CA PRO A 189 11.34 13.36 -9.90
C PRO A 189 11.16 12.31 -8.80
N HIS A 190 12.17 12.12 -7.94
CA HIS A 190 12.09 11.21 -6.80
C HIS A 190 11.01 11.64 -5.79
N THR A 191 10.96 12.93 -5.43
CA THR A 191 9.92 13.46 -4.54
C THR A 191 8.54 13.30 -5.15
N THR A 192 8.37 13.60 -6.44
CA THR A 192 7.12 13.39 -7.18
C THR A 192 6.67 11.93 -7.12
N GLN A 193 7.56 10.97 -7.41
CA GLN A 193 7.23 9.54 -7.33
C GLN A 193 6.94 9.07 -5.89
N SER A 194 7.59 9.66 -4.89
CA SER A 194 7.31 9.39 -3.48
C SER A 194 5.91 9.84 -3.09
N ILE A 195 5.50 11.03 -3.54
CA ILE A 195 4.14 11.55 -3.30
C ILE A 195 3.11 10.67 -4.00
N ILE A 196 3.34 10.31 -5.27
CA ILE A 196 2.43 9.43 -6.02
C ILE A 196 2.29 8.07 -5.33
N SER A 197 3.41 7.47 -4.87
CA SER A 197 3.39 6.18 -4.18
C SER A 197 2.62 6.24 -2.86
N LEU A 198 2.77 7.33 -2.10
CA LEU A 198 1.98 7.59 -0.89
C LEU A 198 0.48 7.74 -1.19
N LEU A 199 0.11 8.47 -2.25
CA LEU A 199 -1.28 8.65 -2.68
C LEU A 199 -1.92 7.31 -3.06
N MET A 200 -1.19 6.45 -3.79
CA MET A 200 -1.64 5.12 -4.17
C MET A 200 -1.88 4.22 -2.94
N GLY A 201 -1.14 4.44 -1.85
CA GLY A 201 -1.36 3.79 -0.56
C GLY A 201 -2.75 4.02 0.06
N MET A 202 -3.47 5.06 -0.39
CA MET A 202 -4.81 5.42 0.11
C MET A 202 -5.96 5.03 -0.83
N LYS A 203 -5.69 4.39 -1.98
CA LYS A 203 -6.72 4.13 -3.02
C LYS A 203 -7.90 3.25 -2.58
N PHE A 204 -7.68 2.41 -1.56
CA PHE A 204 -8.71 1.55 -0.97
C PHE A 204 -9.44 2.19 0.22
N PHE A 205 -9.20 3.47 0.52
CA PHE A 205 -10.02 4.18 1.46
C PHE A 205 -11.49 4.15 1.00
N ARG A 206 -12.41 3.88 1.94
CA ARG A 206 -13.84 3.84 1.68
C ARG A 206 -14.54 4.78 2.65
N VAL A 207 -15.30 5.71 2.11
CA VAL A 207 -16.09 6.65 2.90
C VAL A 207 -17.19 5.88 3.60
N LYS A 208 -17.27 6.05 4.92
CA LYS A 208 -18.39 5.54 5.70
C LYS A 208 -19.55 6.52 5.60
N MET A 209 -20.71 6.05 5.15
CA MET A 209 -21.89 6.90 4.96
C MET A 209 -22.59 7.25 6.27
N VAL A 210 -22.45 6.40 7.29
CA VAL A 210 -23.10 6.54 8.59
C VAL A 210 -22.14 6.17 9.72
N PRO A 211 -22.22 6.84 10.88
CA PRO A 211 -23.03 8.01 11.16
C PRO A 211 -22.50 9.26 10.43
N ILE A 212 -23.30 10.35 10.38
CA ILE A 212 -23.02 11.52 9.54
C ILE A 212 -21.68 12.18 9.89
N GLU A 213 -21.25 12.12 11.15
CA GLU A 213 -20.00 12.70 11.62
C GLU A 213 -18.79 11.99 10.98
N GLU A 214 -18.87 10.67 10.76
CA GLU A 214 -17.81 9.91 10.09
C GLU A 214 -17.77 10.20 8.58
N PHE A 215 -18.94 10.43 7.98
CA PHE A 215 -19.07 10.88 6.60
C PHE A 215 -18.43 12.26 6.41
N GLU A 216 -18.81 13.23 7.24
CA GLU A 216 -18.26 14.59 7.21
C GLU A 216 -16.75 14.61 7.46
N ALA A 217 -16.25 13.82 8.41
CA ALA A 217 -14.82 13.69 8.66
C ALA A 217 -14.05 13.13 7.43
N SER A 218 -14.66 12.17 6.73
CA SER A 218 -14.10 11.63 5.48
C SER A 218 -14.06 12.69 4.38
N PHE A 219 -15.12 13.49 4.23
CA PHE A 219 -15.15 14.57 3.25
C PHE A 219 -14.23 15.73 3.61
N GLN A 220 -14.03 16.03 4.89
CA GLN A 220 -13.03 17.00 5.33
C GLN A 220 -11.62 16.57 4.93
N PHE A 221 -11.30 15.28 5.07
CA PHE A 221 -10.04 14.72 4.56
C PHE A 221 -9.93 14.83 3.04
N LEU A 222 -10.99 14.49 2.29
CA LEU A 222 -10.98 14.64 0.84
C LEU A 222 -10.79 16.11 0.43
N GLN A 223 -11.38 17.06 1.15
CA GLN A 223 -11.19 18.49 0.92
C GLN A 223 -9.74 18.93 1.13
N GLU A 224 -9.04 18.41 2.15
CA GLU A 224 -7.60 18.66 2.34
C GLU A 224 -6.78 18.17 1.13
N CYS A 225 -7.10 16.98 0.61
CA CYS A 225 -6.46 16.44 -0.60
C CYS A 225 -6.80 17.27 -1.85
N ALA A 226 -8.04 17.75 -1.99
CA ALA A 226 -8.47 18.56 -3.12
C ALA A 226 -7.84 19.97 -3.08
N GLN A 227 -7.67 20.55 -1.90
CA GLN A 227 -6.90 21.78 -1.74
C GLN A 227 -5.47 21.59 -2.26
N TYR A 228 -4.82 20.47 -1.92
CA TYR A 228 -3.51 20.15 -2.46
C TYR A 228 -3.52 19.95 -3.98
N PHE A 229 -4.57 19.30 -4.53
CA PHE A 229 -4.76 19.16 -5.98
C PHE A 229 -4.81 20.51 -6.71
N LEU A 230 -5.44 21.53 -6.11
CA LEU A 230 -5.53 22.87 -6.68
C LEU A 230 -4.20 23.64 -6.59
N GLU A 231 -3.41 23.40 -5.54
CA GLU A 231 -2.13 24.08 -5.31
C GLU A 231 -0.97 23.50 -6.12
N VAL A 232 -0.98 22.18 -6.37
CA VAL A 232 0.16 21.47 -6.94
C VAL A 232 0.28 21.70 -8.45
N LYS A 233 1.46 22.18 -8.88
CA LYS A 233 1.75 22.48 -10.30
C LYS A 233 2.13 21.24 -11.11
N ASP A 234 2.77 20.28 -10.46
CA ASP A 234 3.20 19.01 -11.05
C ASP A 234 1.98 18.26 -11.63
N LYS A 235 2.09 17.84 -12.90
CA LYS A 235 0.96 17.20 -13.61
C LYS A 235 0.76 15.75 -13.17
N ASP A 236 1.83 15.06 -12.80
CA ASP A 236 1.79 13.65 -12.42
C ASP A 236 1.17 13.51 -11.02
N ILE A 237 1.50 14.42 -10.10
CA ILE A 237 0.84 14.49 -8.78
C ILE A 237 -0.64 14.81 -8.94
N ARG A 238 -1.00 15.78 -9.79
CA ARG A 238 -2.41 16.09 -10.07
C ARG A 238 -3.14 14.89 -10.65
N HIS A 239 -2.52 14.17 -11.59
CA HIS A 239 -3.11 12.98 -12.17
C HIS A 239 -3.34 11.88 -11.13
N ALA A 240 -2.37 11.63 -10.26
CA ALA A 240 -2.50 10.67 -9.16
C ALA A 240 -3.60 11.06 -8.17
N LEU A 241 -3.69 12.34 -7.78
CA LEU A 241 -4.78 12.85 -6.92
C LEU A 241 -6.15 12.70 -7.58
N ALA A 242 -6.26 12.99 -8.87
CA ALA A 242 -7.49 12.77 -9.61
C ALA A 242 -7.89 11.29 -9.57
N GLY A 243 -6.94 10.38 -9.88
CA GLY A 243 -7.10 8.93 -9.77
C GLY A 243 -7.53 8.47 -8.38
N LEU A 244 -6.96 9.05 -7.32
CA LEU A 244 -7.36 8.76 -5.94
C LEU A 244 -8.82 9.16 -5.67
N PHE A 245 -9.27 10.32 -6.15
CA PHE A 245 -10.67 10.73 -6.01
C PHE A 245 -11.62 9.80 -6.76
N VAL A 246 -11.25 9.35 -7.97
CA VAL A 246 -12.01 8.35 -8.73
C VAL A 246 -12.27 7.10 -7.89
N GLU A 247 -11.20 6.50 -7.39
CA GLU A 247 -11.24 5.23 -6.65
C GLU A 247 -12.08 5.33 -5.37
N ILE A 248 -12.07 6.49 -4.71
CA ILE A 248 -12.83 6.71 -3.47
C ILE A 248 -14.30 7.06 -3.77
N LEU A 249 -14.58 7.88 -4.78
CA LEU A 249 -15.91 8.45 -5.01
C LEU A 249 -16.83 7.55 -5.85
N VAL A 250 -16.29 6.67 -6.70
CA VAL A 250 -17.12 5.73 -7.48
C VAL A 250 -17.99 4.84 -6.58
N PRO A 251 -17.44 4.20 -5.53
CA PRO A 251 -18.26 3.45 -4.56
C PRO A 251 -19.31 4.31 -3.85
N VAL A 252 -18.98 5.57 -3.53
CA VAL A 252 -19.91 6.50 -2.87
C VAL A 252 -21.08 6.81 -3.78
N ALA A 253 -20.83 7.19 -5.04
CA ALA A 253 -21.87 7.48 -6.02
C ALA A 253 -22.85 6.32 -6.22
N ALA A 254 -22.37 5.07 -6.16
CA ALA A 254 -23.21 3.88 -6.27
C ALA A 254 -24.22 3.75 -5.09
N THR A 255 -23.86 4.27 -3.91
CA THR A 255 -24.66 4.16 -2.68
C THR A 255 -25.62 5.33 -2.45
N VAL A 256 -25.38 6.51 -3.05
CA VAL A 256 -26.13 7.77 -2.82
C VAL A 256 -27.53 7.79 -3.50
N LYS A 257 -28.05 6.66 -3.98
CA LYS A 257 -29.29 6.63 -4.77
C LYS A 257 -30.58 7.02 -4.02
N ASN A 258 -30.61 7.03 -2.69
CA ASN A 258 -31.85 7.29 -1.93
C ASN A 258 -31.73 8.25 -0.75
N GLU A 259 -30.53 8.65 -0.34
CA GLU A 259 -30.36 9.51 0.82
C GLU A 259 -29.29 10.56 0.55
N VAL A 260 -29.67 11.78 0.92
CA VAL A 260 -28.80 12.92 1.23
C VAL A 260 -28.45 13.86 0.09
N ASN A 261 -29.18 14.98 0.10
CA ASN A 261 -28.77 16.30 -0.33
C ASN A 261 -27.59 16.77 0.57
N VAL A 262 -26.43 16.09 0.54
CA VAL A 262 -25.33 16.42 1.47
C VAL A 262 -24.58 17.63 0.94
N SER A 263 -24.70 18.74 1.65
CA SER A 263 -24.02 19.99 1.29
C SER A 263 -22.51 19.82 1.15
N CYS A 264 -21.86 18.96 1.94
CA CYS A 264 -20.41 18.73 1.84
C CYS A 264 -19.97 17.99 0.57
N LEU A 265 -20.74 17.02 0.07
CA LEU A 265 -20.46 16.37 -1.23
C LEU A 265 -20.63 17.37 -2.37
N LYS A 266 -21.71 18.16 -2.33
CA LYS A 266 -21.95 19.22 -3.32
C LYS A 266 -20.81 20.24 -3.32
N ASN A 267 -20.42 20.76 -2.16
CA ASN A 267 -19.32 21.70 -2.02
C ASN A 267 -17.99 21.11 -2.53
N PHE A 268 -17.74 19.83 -2.25
CA PHE A 268 -16.54 19.13 -2.73
C PHE A 268 -16.50 19.04 -4.27
N VAL A 269 -17.61 18.65 -4.88
CA VAL A 269 -17.76 18.60 -6.34
C VAL A 269 -17.56 20.01 -6.92
N GLU A 270 -18.25 21.03 -6.40
CA GLU A 270 -18.11 22.42 -6.87
C GLU A 270 -16.67 22.93 -6.80
N MET A 271 -15.93 22.59 -5.73
CA MET A 271 -14.51 22.93 -5.59
C MET A 271 -13.65 22.32 -6.71
N LEU A 272 -13.92 21.09 -7.12
CA LEU A 272 -13.18 20.42 -8.21
C LEU A 272 -13.59 20.92 -9.61
N TYR A 273 -14.81 21.45 -9.79
CA TYR A 273 -15.38 21.86 -11.08
C TYR A 273 -15.48 23.39 -11.30
N SER A 274 -14.79 24.22 -10.51
CA SER A 274 -14.74 25.68 -10.70
C SER A 274 -14.33 26.07 -12.15
N PRO A 275 -15.00 27.03 -12.82
CA PRO A 275 -15.04 27.22 -14.29
C PRO A 275 -13.72 27.47 -15.05
N HIS A 276 -12.56 27.47 -14.37
CA HIS A 276 -11.24 27.57 -14.99
C HIS A 276 -10.80 26.32 -15.78
N TRP A 277 -11.51 25.19 -15.69
CA TRP A 277 -11.15 23.94 -16.39
C TRP A 277 -11.57 23.88 -17.86
N MET A 278 -12.31 24.86 -18.39
CA MET A 278 -12.76 24.88 -19.80
C MET A 278 -11.63 24.94 -20.84
N LEU A 279 -10.36 24.99 -20.44
CA LEU A 279 -9.21 25.08 -21.35
C LEU A 279 -8.30 23.83 -21.37
N VAL A 280 -8.68 22.72 -20.71
CA VAL A 280 -7.91 21.46 -20.82
C VAL A 280 -8.52 20.58 -21.93
N PRO A 281 -7.78 20.23 -23.01
CA PRO A 281 -8.34 19.46 -24.11
C PRO A 281 -8.69 18.03 -23.68
N ASN A 282 -10.00 17.74 -23.61
CA ASN A 282 -10.74 16.50 -23.93
C ASN A 282 -10.14 15.07 -23.79
N GLN A 283 -9.01 14.84 -23.10
CA GLN A 283 -8.50 13.47 -22.90
C GLN A 283 -8.62 12.92 -21.47
N SER A 284 -9.17 13.69 -20.52
CA SER A 284 -9.22 13.26 -19.10
C SER A 284 -10.60 13.32 -18.44
N ILE A 285 -11.68 13.53 -19.21
CA ILE A 285 -13.01 13.76 -18.64
C ILE A 285 -13.99 12.66 -19.06
N GLY A 286 -13.79 11.45 -18.51
CA GLY A 286 -14.80 10.39 -18.49
C GLY A 286 -15.94 10.62 -17.47
N TRP A 287 -15.85 11.69 -16.66
CA TRP A 287 -16.79 12.03 -15.60
C TRP A 287 -18.11 12.64 -16.07
N ARG A 288 -18.25 12.97 -17.36
CA ARG A 288 -19.43 13.69 -17.88
C ARG A 288 -20.75 12.91 -17.85
N TYR A 289 -20.74 11.60 -17.56
CA TYR A 289 -21.91 10.74 -17.75
C TYR A 289 -22.21 9.75 -16.60
N SER A 290 -21.65 9.93 -15.40
CA SER A 290 -21.85 8.94 -14.32
C SER A 290 -22.05 9.51 -12.91
N LEU A 291 -22.35 10.80 -12.81
CA LEU A 291 -22.91 11.43 -11.61
C LEU A 291 -24.29 12.01 -11.95
#